data_AF-V5IEG5-F1
#
_entry.id   AF-V5IEG5-F1
#
_cell.length_a   1.000
_cell.length_b   1.000
_cell.length_c   1.000
_cell.angle_alpha   90.00
_cell.angle_beta   90.00
_cell.angle_gamma   90.00
#
_symmetry.space_group_name_H-M   'P 1'
#
loop_
_entity.id
_entity.type
_entity.pdbx_description
1 polymer ?
#
loop_
_entity_poly.entity_id
_entity_poly.type
_entity_poly.pdbx_seq_one_letter_code
_entity_poly.pdbx_strand_id
1 'polypeptide(L)'
;ALATSILYLKYKREVKVWLYARGICGFLQCIKEDDLDEDKLFDVFLSFSSKDAAWAYEHLIPRVEANGFSVCTYDRNFKGGFLIQDIIQEAVSSSRRTLLVLTKN
;
A
#
# COMPACT_ATOMS: atom_id res chain seq x y z
N ALA A 1 20.69 -26.69 -11.33
CA ALA A 1 20.66 -25.27 -11.71
C ALA A 1 19.23 -24.74 -11.87
N LEU A 2 18.41 -25.26 -12.79
CA LEU A 2 17.03 -24.76 -12.98
C LEU A 2 16.11 -25.05 -11.79
N ALA A 3 16.13 -26.29 -11.25
CA ALA A 3 15.31 -26.65 -10.09
C ALA A 3 15.66 -25.83 -8.84
N THR A 4 16.95 -25.55 -8.62
CA THR A 4 17.43 -24.70 -7.53
C THR A 4 17.01 -23.23 -7.71
N SER A 5 17.03 -22.72 -8.94
CA SER A 5 16.55 -21.36 -9.25
C SER A 5 15.02 -21.24 -9.08
N ILE A 6 14.26 -22.25 -9.52
CA ILE A 6 12.79 -22.27 -9.36
C ILE A 6 12.41 -22.35 -7.88
N LEU A 7 13.10 -23.20 -7.10
CA LEU A 7 12.89 -23.29 -5.66
C LEU A 7 13.25 -21.98 -4.96
N TYR A 8 14.36 -21.34 -5.34
CA TYR A 8 14.75 -20.04 -4.81
C TYR A 8 13.71 -18.95 -5.11
N LEU A 9 13.19 -18.88 -6.34
CA LEU A 9 12.16 -17.89 -6.71
C LEU A 9 10.85 -18.12 -5.94
N LYS A 10 10.46 -19.38 -5.71
CA LYS A 10 9.26 -19.72 -4.96
C LYS A 10 9.35 -19.34 -3.48
N TYR A 11 10.52 -19.55 -2.86
CA TYR A 11 10.75 -19.26 -1.43
C TYR A 11 11.52 -17.95 -1.20
N LYS A 12 11.62 -17.08 -2.21
CA LYS A 12 12.43 -15.85 -2.20
C LYS A 12 12.18 -14.99 -0.96
N ARG A 13 10.90 -14.82 -0.58
CA ARG A 13 10.51 -14.05 0.62
C ARG A 13 10.99 -14.70 1.92
N GLU A 14 10.78 -16.00 2.08
CA GLU A 14 11.21 -16.74 3.28
C GLU A 14 12.73 -16.76 3.42
N VAL A 15 13.45 -16.95 2.31
CA VAL A 15 14.92 -16.88 2.28
C VAL A 15 15.41 -15.50 2.69
N LYS A 16 14.82 -14.42 2.16
CA LYS A 16 15.15 -13.03 2.56
C LYS A 16 14.91 -12.79 4.06
N VAL A 17 13.76 -13.23 4.58
CA VAL A 17 13.43 -13.10 6.01
C VAL A 17 14.41 -13.89 6.89
N TRP A 18 14.75 -15.12 6.48
CA TRP A 18 15.71 -15.95 7.20
C TRP A 18 17.12 -15.34 7.24
N LEU A 19 17.56 -14.75 6.12
CA LEU A 19 18.84 -14.03 6.04
C LEU A 19 18.85 -12.76 6.92
N TYR A 20 17.72 -12.05 6.98
CA TYR A 20 17.55 -10.89 7.85
C TYR A 20 17.62 -11.29 9.33
N ALA A 21 16.88 -12.31 9.75
CA ALA A 21 16.85 -12.81 11.13
C ALA A 21 18.22 -13.30 11.64
N ARG A 22 19.12 -13.72 10.74
CA ARG A 22 20.49 -14.16 11.05
C ARG A 22 21.54 -13.04 11.01
N GLY A 23 21.14 -11.79 10.79
CA GLY A 23 22.06 -10.66 10.71
C GLY A 23 22.94 -10.62 9.46
N ILE A 24 22.73 -11.55 8.52
CA ILE A 24 23.47 -11.62 7.24
C ILE A 24 23.04 -10.46 6.32
N CYS A 25 21.85 -9.91 6.53
CA CYS A 25 21.30 -8.80 5.74
C CYS A 25 21.76 -7.39 6.20
N GLY A 26 22.60 -7.27 7.23
CA GLY A 26 23.14 -5.97 7.69
C GLY A 26 24.00 -5.24 6.65
N PHE A 27 24.53 -5.97 5.66
CA PHE A 27 25.34 -5.41 4.55
C PHE A 27 24.57 -5.27 3.23
N LEU A 28 23.39 -5.88 3.09
CA LEU A 28 22.79 -6.18 1.77
C LEU A 28 21.45 -5.48 1.48
N GLN A 29 20.86 -4.74 2.43
CA GLN A 29 19.61 -3.98 2.21
C GLN A 29 18.55 -4.80 1.44
N CYS A 30 18.39 -6.07 1.82
CA CYS A 30 17.80 -7.11 0.97
C CYS A 30 16.27 -7.08 0.91
N ILE A 31 15.63 -6.39 1.86
CA ILE A 31 14.18 -6.20 1.92
C ILE A 31 13.92 -4.76 1.50
N LYS A 32 13.50 -4.58 0.25
CA LYS A 32 12.93 -3.30 -0.17
C LYS A 32 11.47 -3.30 0.26
N GLU A 33 10.96 -2.17 0.72
CA GLU A 33 9.53 -2.02 1.03
C GLU A 33 8.67 -2.42 -0.18
N ASP A 34 9.16 -2.14 -1.40
CA ASP A 34 8.54 -2.58 -2.66
C ASP A 34 8.31 -4.09 -2.75
N ASP A 35 9.18 -4.95 -2.19
CA ASP A 35 8.99 -6.42 -2.19
C ASP A 35 7.83 -6.85 -1.27
N LEU A 36 7.46 -6.03 -0.27
CA LEU A 36 6.36 -6.31 0.67
C LEU A 36 5.02 -5.80 0.14
N ASP A 37 5.07 -4.87 -0.79
CA ASP A 37 3.94 -4.11 -1.31
C ASP A 37 3.53 -4.55 -2.74
N GLU A 38 4.16 -5.61 -3.28
CA GLU A 38 3.92 -6.12 -4.64
C GLU A 38 2.45 -6.54 -4.88
N ASP A 39 1.73 -6.96 -3.83
CA ASP A 39 0.33 -7.40 -3.91
C ASP A 39 -0.68 -6.26 -3.71
N LYS A 40 -0.23 -5.03 -3.46
CA LYS A 40 -1.08 -3.86 -3.23
C LYS A 40 -1.56 -3.26 -4.54
N LEU A 41 -2.86 -2.94 -4.59
CA LEU A 41 -3.53 -2.37 -5.76
C LEU A 41 -3.32 -0.86 -5.87
N PHE A 42 -3.10 -0.19 -4.74
CA PHE A 42 -2.97 1.26 -4.65
C PHE A 42 -1.70 1.65 -3.93
N ASP A 43 -1.09 2.76 -4.32
CA ASP A 43 0.07 3.32 -3.63
C ASP A 43 -0.35 3.97 -2.31
N VAL A 44 -1.50 4.65 -2.29
CA VAL A 44 -1.97 5.37 -1.11
C VAL A 44 -3.48 5.26 -0.91
N PHE A 45 -3.88 4.89 0.30
CA PHE A 45 -5.22 5.14 0.81
C PHE A 45 -5.28 6.55 1.40
N LEU A 46 -6.15 7.40 0.85
CA LEU A 46 -6.34 8.75 1.31
C LEU A 46 -7.60 8.84 2.19
N SER A 47 -7.41 9.13 3.47
CA SER A 47 -8.49 9.31 4.43
C SER A 47 -8.59 10.78 4.85
N PHE A 48 -9.79 11.33 4.68
CA PHE A 48 -10.12 12.73 4.94
C PHE A 48 -11.54 12.83 5.51
N SER A 49 -11.83 13.95 6.17
CA SER A 49 -13.19 14.26 6.63
C SER A 49 -14.10 14.55 5.45
N SER A 50 -15.37 14.15 5.52
CA SER A 50 -16.37 14.51 4.50
C SER A 50 -16.53 16.03 4.33
N LYS A 51 -16.23 16.81 5.36
CA LYS A 51 -16.20 18.29 5.30
C LYS A 51 -15.06 18.83 4.42
N ASP A 52 -13.98 18.05 4.25
CA ASP A 52 -12.81 18.40 3.43
C ASP A 52 -12.85 17.76 2.04
N ALA A 53 -13.92 17.01 1.70
CA ALA A 53 -13.98 16.22 0.48
C ALA A 53 -13.78 17.08 -0.79
N ALA A 54 -14.42 18.24 -0.87
CA ALA A 54 -14.26 19.15 -2.01
C ALA A 54 -12.79 19.54 -2.22
N TRP A 55 -12.11 19.96 -1.15
CA TRP A 55 -10.69 20.30 -1.23
C TRP A 55 -9.82 19.10 -1.62
N ALA A 56 -10.08 17.92 -1.04
CA ALA A 56 -9.33 16.71 -1.34
C ALA A 56 -9.44 16.33 -2.83
N TYR A 57 -10.66 16.37 -3.38
CA TYR A 57 -10.93 16.03 -4.78
C TYR A 57 -10.47 17.07 -5.78
N GLU A 58 -10.55 18.36 -5.45
CA GLU A 58 -10.16 19.43 -6.37
C GLU A 58 -8.65 19.70 -6.36
N HIS A 59 -7.96 19.43 -5.24
CA HIS A 59 -6.57 19.86 -5.06
C HIS A 59 -5.61 18.72 -4.76
N LEU A 60 -5.89 17.91 -3.73
CA LEU A 60 -4.91 16.95 -3.23
C LEU A 60 -4.79 15.72 -4.14
N ILE A 61 -5.92 15.05 -4.41
CA ILE A 61 -5.98 13.82 -5.21
C ILE A 61 -5.39 14.05 -6.61
N PRO A 62 -5.79 15.09 -7.37
CA PRO A 62 -5.23 15.31 -8.71
C PRO A 62 -3.71 15.53 -8.70
N ARG A 63 -3.16 16.19 -7.66
CA ARG A 63 -1.72 16.39 -7.54
C ARG A 63 -0.99 15.09 -7.25
N VAL A 64 -1.55 14.23 -6.40
CA VAL A 64 -0.96 12.92 -6.09
C VAL A 64 -0.98 12.02 -7.32
N GLU A 65 -2.11 11.95 -8.01
CA GLU A 65 -2.26 11.17 -9.26
C GLU A 65 -1.35 11.72 -10.38
N ALA A 66 -1.17 13.04 -10.49
CA ALA A 66 -0.26 13.65 -11.47
C ALA A 66 1.22 13.32 -11.23
N ASN A 67 1.60 12.92 -10.01
CA ASN A 67 2.94 12.42 -9.69
C ASN A 67 3.09 10.91 -9.94
N GLY A 68 2.06 10.26 -10.52
CA GLY A 68 2.09 8.85 -10.89
C GLY A 68 1.69 7.88 -9.79
N PHE A 69 1.11 8.36 -8.68
CA PHE A 69 0.63 7.51 -7.60
C PHE A 69 -0.84 7.15 -7.77
N SER A 70 -1.18 5.89 -7.56
CA SER A 70 -2.55 5.40 -7.53
C SER A 70 -3.18 5.66 -6.15
N VAL A 71 -4.38 6.27 -6.15
CA VAL A 71 -5.07 6.69 -4.93
C VAL A 71 -6.34 5.86 -4.70
N CYS A 72 -6.47 5.31 -3.50
CA CYS A 72 -7.69 4.70 -2.98
C CYS A 72 -8.42 5.69 -2.07
N THR A 73 -9.74 5.77 -2.20
CA THR A 73 -10.62 6.57 -1.33
C THR A 73 -11.81 5.71 -0.89
N TYR A 74 -12.40 6.03 0.26
CA TYR A 74 -13.47 5.21 0.85
C TYR A 74 -14.79 5.25 0.05
N ASP A 75 -14.94 6.19 -0.89
CA ASP A 75 -16.19 6.48 -1.60
C ASP A 75 -16.15 6.20 -3.12
N ARG A 76 -14.97 6.08 -3.75
CA ARG A 76 -14.86 5.80 -5.21
C ARG A 76 -14.63 4.34 -5.55
N ASN A 77 -13.89 3.62 -4.70
CA ASN A 77 -13.28 2.36 -5.09
C ASN A 77 -14.08 1.12 -4.67
N PHE A 78 -15.17 1.30 -3.93
CA PHE A 78 -15.96 0.21 -3.34
C PHE A 78 -17.41 0.25 -3.80
N LYS A 79 -18.01 -0.92 -4.00
CA LYS A 79 -19.44 -1.02 -4.33
C LYS A 79 -20.28 -0.69 -3.10
N GLY A 80 -21.42 -0.03 -3.29
CA GLY A 80 -22.36 0.22 -2.19
C GLY A 80 -22.94 -1.07 -1.61
N GLY A 81 -23.33 -1.03 -0.32
CA GLY A 81 -23.94 -2.16 0.39
C GLY A 81 -23.07 -2.79 1.49
N PHE A 82 -21.83 -2.33 1.65
CA PHE A 82 -20.93 -2.75 2.73
C PHE A 82 -20.89 -1.73 3.87
N LEU A 83 -20.51 -2.18 5.07
CA LEU A 83 -20.30 -1.28 6.20
C LEU A 83 -19.06 -0.41 5.94
N ILE A 84 -19.08 0.84 6.40
CA ILE A 84 -17.94 1.76 6.23
C ILE A 84 -16.65 1.20 6.85
N GLN A 85 -16.76 0.39 7.90
CA GLN A 85 -15.64 -0.27 8.56
C GLN A 85 -14.96 -1.27 7.63
N ASP A 86 -15.74 -2.07 6.91
CA ASP A 86 -15.24 -3.05 5.95
C ASP A 86 -14.54 -2.35 4.78
N ILE A 87 -15.15 -1.28 4.26
CA ILE A 87 -14.58 -0.44 3.19
C ILE A 87 -13.22 0.13 3.63
N ILE A 88 -13.12 0.70 4.84
CA ILE A 88 -11.85 1.24 5.33
C ILE A 88 -10.82 0.13 5.51
N GLN A 89 -11.22 -1.02 6.07
CA GLN A 89 -10.31 -2.16 6.25
C GLN A 89 -9.76 -2.65 4.90
N GLU A 90 -10.61 -2.74 3.88
CA GLU A 90 -10.21 -3.14 2.53
C GLU A 90 -9.32 -2.07 1.87
N ALA A 91 -9.63 -0.79 2.02
CA ALA A 91 -8.83 0.32 1.49
C ALA A 91 -7.41 0.33 2.09
N VAL A 92 -7.29 0.17 3.41
CA VAL A 92 -5.99 0.06 4.09
C VAL A 92 -5.25 -1.20 3.64
N SER A 93 -5.95 -2.33 3.54
CA SER A 93 -5.34 -3.62 3.17
C SER A 93 -4.87 -3.67 1.71
N SER A 94 -5.52 -2.92 0.82
CA SER A 94 -5.19 -2.86 -0.61
C SER A 94 -4.19 -1.75 -0.98
N SER A 95 -3.81 -0.91 -0.01
CA SER A 95 -2.90 0.21 -0.23
C SER A 95 -1.53 -0.01 0.41
N ARG A 96 -0.47 0.47 -0.25
CA ARG A 96 0.89 0.43 0.31
C ARG A 96 0.98 1.32 1.53
N ARG A 97 0.45 2.54 1.45
CA ARG A 97 0.51 3.53 2.53
C ARG A 97 -0.88 4.12 2.81
N THR A 98 -1.05 4.70 4.00
CA THR A 98 -2.24 5.47 4.38
C THR A 98 -1.85 6.91 4.65
N LEU A 99 -2.47 7.86 3.95
CA LEU A 99 -2.30 9.29 4.15
C LEU A 99 -3.55 9.86 4.83
N LEU A 100 -3.36 10.45 6.02
CA LEU A 100 -4.42 11.03 6.83
C LEU A 100 -4.41 12.55 6.69
N VAL A 101 -5.52 13.11 6.21
CA VAL A 101 -5.73 14.56 6.18
C VAL A 101 -6.34 14.98 7.51
N LEU A 102 -5.53 15.60 8.37
CA LEU A 102 -5.95 16.08 9.67
C LEU A 102 -6.28 17.57 9.62
N THR A 103 -7.52 17.90 9.96
CA THR A 103 -8.04 19.28 10.02
C THR A 103 -8.78 19.51 11.33
N LYS A 104 -9.17 20.75 11.64
CA LYS A 104 -9.90 21.12 12.87
C LYS A 104 -11.42 20.83 12.80
N ASN A 105 -11.84 20.06 11.80
CA ASN A 105 -13.25 19.81 11.48
C ASN A 105 -14.04 19.05 12.54
#